data_AF-A0A1E3WLH0-F1
#
_entry.id   AF-A0A1E3WLH0-F1
#
_cell.length_a   1.000
_cell.length_b   1.000
_cell.length_c   1.000
_cell.angle_alpha   90.00
_cell.angle_beta   90.00
_cell.angle_gamma   90.00
#
_symmetry.space_group_name_H-M   'P 1'
#
loop_
_entity.id
_entity.type
_entity.pdbx_description
1 polymer ?
#
loop_
_entity_poly.entity_id
_entity_poly.type
_entity_poly.pdbx_seq_one_letter_code
_entity_poly.pdbx_strand_id
1 'polypeptide(L)'
;MENIDTLYLSIARNIINNTSSSWDSAEINAEVFDGTVKLKGGYHCNNIFTTFKFRHFDRKIISDFESIHLITTENLDNNWNRAKFTLEPSGDFNMEFEWDQELADEIERLNNE
;
A
#
# COMPACT_ATOMS: atom_id res chain seq x y z
N MET A 1 -21.37 0.48 4.02
CA MET A 1 -20.34 1.04 3.13
C MET A 1 -19.07 1.13 3.95
N GLU A 2 -18.05 0.37 3.57
CA GLU A 2 -16.71 0.57 4.11
C GLU A 2 -16.17 1.87 3.51
N ASN A 3 -15.75 2.79 4.37
CA ASN A 3 -15.26 4.09 3.95
C ASN A 3 -13.75 4.00 3.77
N ILE A 4 -13.20 4.65 2.75
CA ILE A 4 -11.77 4.57 2.42
C ILE A 4 -10.88 4.99 3.60
N ASP A 5 -11.34 5.93 4.43
CA ASP A 5 -10.68 6.35 5.68
C ASP A 5 -10.49 5.19 6.67
N THR A 6 -11.43 4.24 6.72
CA THR A 6 -11.35 3.07 7.60
C THR A 6 -10.25 2.11 7.15
N LEU A 7 -10.09 1.97 5.83
CA LEU A 7 -9.02 1.17 5.21
C LEU A 7 -7.66 1.82 5.51
N TYR A 8 -7.54 3.14 5.36
CA TYR A 8 -6.33 3.88 5.71
C TYR A 8 -5.97 3.75 7.20
N LEU A 9 -6.96 3.84 8.09
CA LEU A 9 -6.76 3.62 9.52
C LEU A 9 -6.33 2.18 9.84
N SER A 10 -6.85 1.19 9.13
CA SER A 10 -6.46 -0.22 9.26
C SER A 10 -4.99 -0.41 8.88
N ILE A 11 -4.56 0.17 7.76
CA ILE A 11 -3.18 0.13 7.27
C ILE A 11 -2.24 0.84 8.26
N ALA A 12 -2.60 2.06 8.67
CA ALA A 12 -1.81 2.84 9.63
C ALA A 12 -1.63 2.11 10.96
N ARG A 13 -2.68 1.47 11.48
CA ARG A 13 -2.60 0.64 12.69
C ARG A 13 -1.68 -0.55 12.51
N ASN A 14 -1.74 -1.23 11.36
CA ASN A 14 -0.84 -2.35 11.07
C ASN A 14 0.63 -1.90 11.05
N ILE A 15 0.91 -0.74 10.45
CA ILE A 15 2.23 -0.10 10.47
C ILE A 15 2.67 0.15 11.91
N ILE A 16 1.89 0.90 12.70
CA ILE A 16 2.26 1.29 14.07
C ILE A 16 2.47 0.07 14.97
N ASN A 17 1.69 -0.99 14.80
CA ASN A 17 1.87 -2.24 15.55
C ASN A 17 3.13 -3.01 15.17
N ASN A 18 3.67 -2.79 13.97
CA ASN A 18 4.86 -3.46 13.44
C ASN A 18 6.11 -2.56 13.40
N THR A 19 6.00 -1.28 13.74
CA THR A 19 7.12 -0.36 13.90
C THR A 19 7.61 -0.31 15.34
N SER A 20 8.88 0.02 15.53
CA SER A 20 9.46 0.31 16.86
C SER A 20 9.01 1.69 17.33
N SER A 21 8.95 1.96 18.63
CA SER A 21 8.49 3.26 19.19
C SER A 21 9.30 4.53 18.80
N SER A 22 10.36 4.39 17.99
CA SER A 22 11.28 5.47 17.60
C SER A 22 11.48 5.51 16.08
N TRP A 23 10.41 5.32 15.32
CA TRP A 23 10.42 5.41 13.86
C TRP A 23 10.17 6.87 13.41
N ASP A 24 10.75 7.24 12.28
CA ASP A 24 10.77 8.60 11.73
C ASP A 24 9.72 8.76 10.62
N SER A 25 9.64 7.77 9.73
CA SER A 25 8.62 7.67 8.69
C SER A 25 8.41 6.21 8.29
N ALA A 26 7.23 5.88 7.76
CA ALA A 26 6.90 4.56 7.28
C ALA A 26 6.28 4.66 5.89
N GLU A 27 6.66 3.76 5.00
CA GLU A 27 6.10 3.67 3.66
C GLU A 27 5.68 2.26 3.29
N ILE A 28 4.52 2.13 2.68
CA ILE A 28 4.00 0.91 2.07
C ILE A 28 3.71 1.20 0.61
N ASN A 29 4.34 0.43 -0.26
CA ASN A 29 4.12 0.40 -1.69
C ASN A 29 3.24 -0.82 -2.00
N ALA A 30 2.09 -0.60 -2.60
CA ALA A 30 1.19 -1.63 -3.09
C ALA A 30 1.22 -1.66 -4.61
N GLU A 31 1.54 -2.81 -5.17
CA GLU A 31 1.54 -3.09 -6.60
C GLU A 31 0.32 -3.99 -6.87
N VAL A 32 -0.66 -3.50 -7.63
CA VAL A 32 -1.88 -4.24 -7.96
C VAL A 32 -1.74 -4.78 -9.37
N PHE A 33 -1.90 -6.10 -9.53
CA PHE A 33 -1.85 -6.78 -10.81
C PHE A 33 -2.85 -7.92 -10.88
N ASP A 34 -3.74 -7.92 -11.88
CA ASP A 34 -4.64 -9.04 -12.21
C ASP A 34 -5.20 -9.83 -11.01
N GLY A 35 -5.82 -9.12 -10.06
CA GLY A 35 -6.40 -9.73 -8.85
C GLY A 35 -5.41 -10.14 -7.76
N THR A 36 -4.14 -9.78 -7.89
CA THR A 36 -3.09 -9.96 -6.88
C THR A 36 -2.55 -8.61 -6.42
N VAL A 37 -2.41 -8.43 -5.11
CA VAL A 37 -1.78 -7.25 -4.51
C VAL A 37 -0.44 -7.65 -3.90
N LYS A 38 0.64 -7.11 -4.45
CA LYS A 38 1.99 -7.20 -3.87
C LYS A 38 2.22 -6.01 -2.96
N LEU A 39 2.49 -6.29 -1.69
CA LEU A 39 2.82 -5.27 -0.71
C LEU A 39 4.32 -5.32 -0.41
N LYS A 40 4.96 -4.16 -0.51
CA LYS A 40 6.34 -3.93 -0.11
C LYS A 40 6.38 -2.67 0.72
N GLY A 41 7.38 -2.52 1.58
CA GLY A 41 7.42 -1.34 2.44
C GLY A 41 8.35 -1.53 3.60
N GLY A 42 8.54 -0.45 4.34
CA GLY A 42 9.40 -0.41 5.49
C GLY A 42 9.25 0.90 6.24
N TYR A 43 10.04 1.05 7.27
CA TYR A 43 10.10 2.27 8.06
C TYR A 43 11.54 2.72 8.20
N HIS A 44 11.72 4.04 8.24
CA HIS A 44 12.97 4.67 8.59
C HIS A 44 13.05 4.87 10.09
N CYS A 45 14.18 4.49 10.68
CA CYS A 45 14.52 4.78 12.06
C CYS A 45 15.98 5.22 12.09
N ASN A 46 16.25 6.45 12.56
CA ASN A 46 17.61 7.00 12.61
C ASN A 46 18.37 6.87 11.27
N ASN A 47 17.71 7.24 10.16
CA ASN A 47 18.26 7.14 8.80
C ASN A 47 18.54 5.70 8.29
N ILE A 48 18.03 4.68 8.98
CA ILE A 48 18.12 3.27 8.57
C ILE A 48 16.73 2.81 8.10
N PHE A 49 16.66 2.37 6.84
CA PHE A 49 15.45 1.76 6.29
C PHE A 49 15.34 0.29 6.72
N THR A 50 14.23 -0.06 7.35
CA THR A 50 13.93 -1.44 7.77
C THR A 50 12.67 -1.92 7.07
N THR A 51 12.79 -3.00 6.30
CA THR A 51 11.65 -3.57 5.57
C THR A 51 10.63 -4.21 6.52
N PHE A 52 9.34 -3.99 6.26
CA PHE A 52 8.27 -4.62 7.00
C PHE A 52 8.24 -6.13 6.76
N LYS A 53 8.03 -6.88 7.84
CA LYS A 53 7.70 -8.30 7.74
C LYS A 53 6.20 -8.44 7.60
N PHE A 54 5.70 -8.37 6.36
CA PHE A 54 4.26 -8.56 6.05
C PHE A 54 3.67 -9.87 6.57
N ARG A 55 4.50 -10.86 6.94
CA ARG A 55 4.05 -12.06 7.66
C ARG A 55 3.42 -11.74 9.03
N HIS A 56 3.79 -10.63 9.67
CA HIS A 56 3.20 -10.16 10.93
C HIS A 56 2.04 -9.18 10.72
N PHE A 57 1.81 -8.74 9.49
CA PHE A 57 0.67 -7.89 9.17
C PHE A 57 -0.59 -8.73 9.12
N ASP A 58 -1.72 -8.10 9.40
CA ASP A 58 -3.01 -8.75 9.23
C ASP A 58 -3.21 -9.10 7.75
N ARG A 59 -3.68 -10.31 7.44
CA ARG A 59 -3.93 -10.73 6.05
C ARG A 59 -4.95 -9.84 5.35
N LYS A 60 -5.78 -9.12 6.11
CA LYS A 60 -6.73 -8.15 5.58
C LYS A 60 -6.06 -6.99 4.88
N ILE A 61 -4.78 -6.69 5.11
CA ILE A 61 -4.11 -5.57 4.42
C ILE A 61 -4.18 -5.72 2.89
N ILE A 62 -4.14 -6.96 2.37
CA ILE A 62 -4.29 -7.23 0.93
C ILE A 62 -5.71 -6.84 0.48
N SER A 63 -6.73 -7.28 1.22
CA SER A 63 -8.13 -6.93 0.97
C SER A 63 -8.42 -5.43 1.15
N ASP A 64 -7.74 -4.76 2.08
CA ASP A 64 -7.84 -3.32 2.30
C ASP A 64 -7.35 -2.58 1.05
N PHE A 65 -6.17 -2.94 0.52
CA PHE A 65 -5.64 -2.33 -0.70
C PHE A 65 -6.45 -2.68 -1.95
N GLU A 66 -6.97 -3.90 -2.06
CA GLU A 66 -7.90 -4.28 -3.13
C GLU A 66 -9.19 -3.44 -3.08
N SER A 67 -9.72 -3.22 -1.89
CA SER A 67 -10.90 -2.36 -1.71
C SER A 67 -10.60 -0.91 -2.04
N ILE A 68 -9.43 -0.39 -1.64
CA ILE A 68 -8.97 0.95 -2.04
C ILE A 68 -8.89 1.05 -3.56
N HIS A 69 -8.30 0.06 -4.22
CA HIS A 69 -8.22 -0.01 -5.68
C HIS A 69 -9.62 0.02 -6.30
N LEU A 70 -10.54 -0.84 -5.87
CA LEU A 70 -11.92 -0.84 -6.36
C LEU A 70 -12.61 0.52 -6.18
N ILE A 71 -12.54 1.14 -4.99
CA ILE A 71 -13.20 2.43 -4.69
C ILE A 71 -12.62 3.57 -5.54
N THR A 72 -11.29 3.61 -5.68
CA THR A 72 -10.59 4.69 -6.40
C THR A 72 -10.71 4.54 -7.92
N THR A 73 -10.72 3.31 -8.42
CA THR A 73 -10.81 2.99 -9.86
C THR A 73 -12.28 2.98 -10.35
N GLU A 74 -13.27 2.85 -9.45
CA GLU A 74 -14.69 3.03 -9.79
C GLU A 74 -14.95 4.42 -10.39
N ASN A 75 -14.15 5.41 -10.01
CA ASN A 75 -14.05 6.67 -10.72
C ASN A 75 -13.05 6.49 -11.87
N LEU A 76 -13.58 6.03 -13.02
CA LEU A 76 -12.95 5.70 -14.33
C LEU A 76 -11.70 6.48 -14.81
N ASP A 77 -11.35 7.59 -14.15
CA ASP A 77 -10.20 8.42 -14.47
C ASP A 77 -8.91 8.02 -13.72
N ASN A 78 -9.02 7.25 -12.62
CA ASN A 78 -7.88 6.87 -11.78
C ASN A 78 -7.51 5.39 -11.95
N ASN A 79 -7.02 5.03 -13.14
CA ASN A 79 -6.33 3.75 -13.31
C ASN A 79 -4.91 3.89 -12.74
N TRP A 80 -4.65 3.20 -11.65
CA TRP A 80 -3.31 3.05 -11.06
C TRP A 80 -3.04 1.57 -10.82
N ASN A 81 -1.76 1.19 -10.90
CA ASN A 81 -1.29 -0.15 -10.59
C ASN A 81 -0.21 -0.12 -9.50
N ARG A 82 0.22 1.07 -9.09
CA ARG A 82 1.09 1.30 -7.96
C ARG A 82 0.51 2.35 -7.02
N ALA A 83 0.45 2.05 -5.73
CA ALA A 83 0.11 3.01 -4.69
C ALA A 83 1.23 3.10 -3.67
N LYS A 84 1.57 4.30 -3.26
CA LYS A 84 2.52 4.58 -2.17
C LYS A 84 1.78 5.23 -1.02
N PHE A 85 1.67 4.51 0.08
CA PHE A 85 1.14 5.00 1.34
C PHE A 85 2.30 5.37 2.27
N THR A 86 2.39 6.64 2.65
CA THR A 86 3.39 7.14 3.58
C THR A 86 2.70 7.57 4.86
N LEU A 87 3.24 7.18 6.01
CA LEU A 87 2.75 7.54 7.33
C LEU A 87 3.89 8.19 8.11
N GLU A 88 3.58 9.22 8.87
CA GLU A 88 4.47 9.89 9.80
C GLU A 88 4.03 9.65 11.25
N PRO A 89 4.95 9.65 12.23
CA PRO A 89 4.62 9.43 13.64
C PRO A 89 3.73 10.52 14.22
N SER A 90 3.67 11.69 13.58
CA SER A 90 2.74 12.79 13.88
C SER A 90 1.28 12.42 13.61
N GLY A 91 1.02 11.34 12.87
CA GLY A 91 -0.30 10.95 12.39
C GLY A 91 -0.65 11.53 11.01
N ASP A 92 0.28 12.27 10.40
CA ASP A 92 0.16 12.71 9.01
C ASP A 92 0.35 11.50 8.09
N PHE A 93 -0.47 11.39 7.07
CA PHE A 93 -0.37 10.32 6.09
C PHE A 93 -0.61 10.88 4.70
N ASN A 94 0.08 10.29 3.73
CA ASN A 94 -0.06 10.65 2.33
C ASN A 94 -0.24 9.39 1.49
N MET A 95 -1.16 9.44 0.53
CA MET A 95 -1.37 8.36 -0.42
C MET A 95 -1.19 8.87 -1.83
N GLU A 96 -0.24 8.29 -2.55
CA GLU A 96 0.09 8.61 -3.93
C GLU A 96 -0.29 7.43 -4.81
N PHE A 97 -0.97 7.70 -5.90
CA PHE A 97 -1.36 6.71 -6.89
C PHE A 97 -0.56 6.99 -8.17
N GLU A 98 0.10 5.95 -8.68
CA GLU A 98 0.92 6.03 -9.87
C GLU A 98 0.50 4.92 -10.85
N TRP A 99 0.45 5.28 -12.13
CA TRP A 99 0.33 4.33 -13.22
C TRP A 99 1.71 4.04 -13.80
N ASP A 100 2.22 2.85 -13.51
CA ASP A 100 3.47 2.34 -14.04
C ASP A 100 3.21 1.53 -15.30
N GLN A 101 3.45 2.12 -16.47
CA GLN A 101 3.16 1.47 -17.75
C GLN A 101 4.02 0.21 -17.97
N GLU A 102 5.24 0.15 -17.43
CA GLU A 102 6.10 -1.05 -17.55
C GLU A 102 5.52 -2.21 -16.75
N LEU A 103 5.03 -1.94 -15.53
CA LEU A 103 4.32 -2.92 -14.73
C LEU A 103 3.04 -3.38 -15.44
N ALA A 104 2.27 -2.45 -16.05
CA ALA A 104 1.08 -2.80 -16.80
C ALA A 104 1.38 -3.71 -18.02
N ASP A 105 2.44 -3.42 -18.77
CA ASP A 105 2.88 -4.23 -19.92
C ASP A 105 3.38 -5.62 -19.46
N GLU A 106 4.12 -5.68 -18.35
CA GLU A 106 4.56 -6.95 -17.76
C GLU A 106 3.36 -7.82 -17.32
N ILE A 107 2.32 -7.19 -16.77
CA ILE A 107 1.08 -7.89 -16.38
C ILE A 107 0.34 -8.40 -17.60
N GLU A 108 0.18 -7.58 -18.64
CA GLU A 108 -0.47 -7.99 -19.89
C GLU A 108 0.29 -9.14 -20.56
N ARG A 109 1.63 -9.13 -20.49
CA ARG A 109 2.49 -10.22 -20.96
C ARG A 109 2.32 -11.51 -20.15
N LEU A 110 2.29 -11.42 -18.81
CA LEU A 110 2.11 -12.58 -17.93
C LEU A 110 0.71 -13.22 -18.06
N ASN A 111 -0.31 -12.44 -18.43
CA ASN A 111 -1.68 -12.92 -18.59
C ASN A 111 -1.96 -13.51 -19.99
N ASN A 112 -1.10 -13.26 -20.97
CA ASN A 112 -1.20 -13.79 -22.33
C ASN A 112 -0.39 -15.09 -22.58
N GLU A 113 0.17 -15.71 -21.53
CA GLU A 113 0.91 -16.98 -21.59
C GLU A 113 0.09 -18.15 -21.02
#